data_AF-A0A090V7W6-F1
#
_entry.id   AF-A0A090V7W6-F1
#
_cell.length_a   1.000
_cell.length_b   1.000
_cell.length_c   1.000
_cell.angle_alpha   90.00
_cell.angle_beta   90.00
_cell.angle_gamma   90.00
#
_symmetry.space_group_name_H-M   'P 1'
#
loop_
_entity.id
_entity.type
_entity.pdbx_description
1 polymer ?
#
loop_
_entity_poly.entity_id
_entity_poly.type
_entity_poly.pdbx_seq_one_letter_code
_entity_poly.pdbx_strand_id
1 'polypeptide(L)'
;MVKATLDHNAIEAPHFGTVKNPIAMMMSEHDNEGERFRQIAELTDNYNPPADACNTYKVTYAMLDEFEKDLHLHIHLENNILFPEAIKLEKRFA
;
A
#
# COMPACT_ATOMS: atom_id res chain seq x y z
N MET A 1 20.18 -1.73 -6.37
CA MET A 1 19.92 -3.00 -7.08
C MET A 1 19.62 -2.81 -8.58
N VAL A 2 18.55 -2.14 -9.00
CA VAL A 2 18.22 -2.01 -10.45
C VAL A 2 19.38 -1.44 -11.28
N LYS A 3 19.94 -0.29 -10.87
CA LYS A 3 21.13 0.29 -11.51
C LYS A 3 22.32 -0.68 -11.50
N ALA A 4 22.58 -1.34 -10.37
CA ALA A 4 23.66 -2.30 -10.24
C ALA A 4 23.48 -3.51 -11.19
N THR A 5 22.25 -3.92 -11.47
CA THR A 5 21.94 -4.94 -12.49
C THR A 5 22.30 -4.48 -13.89
N LEU A 6 21.97 -3.23 -14.25
CA LEU A 6 22.25 -2.67 -15.58
C LEU A 6 23.76 -2.47 -15.78
N ASP A 7 24.43 -1.95 -14.74
CA ASP A 7 25.84 -1.57 -14.79
C ASP A 7 26.79 -2.73 -14.40
N HIS A 8 26.25 -3.90 -14.05
CA HIS A 8 27.01 -5.08 -13.59
C HIS A 8 27.89 -4.81 -12.35
N ASN A 9 27.38 -3.98 -11.43
CA ASN A 9 28.09 -3.59 -10.21
C ASN A 9 27.65 -4.42 -9.00
N ALA A 10 28.53 -4.54 -8.01
CA ALA A 10 28.17 -5.04 -6.69
C ALA A 10 27.28 -4.04 -5.94
N ILE A 11 26.54 -4.52 -4.94
CA ILE A 11 25.80 -3.67 -4.00
C ILE A 11 26.39 -3.82 -2.60
N GLU A 12 26.37 -2.73 -1.83
CA GLU A 12 26.66 -2.81 -0.40
C GLU A 12 25.50 -3.47 0.35
N ALA A 13 25.82 -4.24 1.38
CA ALA A 13 24.82 -4.91 2.20
C ALA A 13 24.00 -3.87 2.98
N PRO A 14 22.66 -3.91 2.91
CA PRO A 14 21.83 -2.94 3.63
C PRO A 14 21.85 -3.19 5.14
N HIS A 15 21.73 -2.12 5.94
CA HIS A 15 21.70 -2.23 7.41
C HIS A 15 20.50 -2.98 7.97
N PHE A 16 19.42 -3.10 7.18
CA PHE A 16 18.22 -3.86 7.55
C PHE A 16 18.30 -5.35 7.16
N GLY A 17 19.47 -5.84 6.73
CA GLY A 17 19.67 -7.24 6.37
C GLY A 17 19.12 -7.56 4.99
N THR A 18 17.83 -7.89 4.89
CA THR A 18 17.17 -8.22 3.61
C THR A 18 15.96 -7.34 3.39
N VAL A 19 15.56 -7.12 2.14
CA VAL A 19 14.35 -6.33 1.81
C VAL A 19 13.08 -6.96 2.39
N LYS A 20 13.08 -8.25 2.76
CA LYS A 20 11.96 -8.89 3.44
C LYS A 20 11.63 -8.25 4.80
N ASN A 21 12.62 -7.70 5.49
CA ASN A 21 12.42 -7.12 6.82
C ASN A 21 11.53 -5.85 6.75
N PRO A 22 11.86 -4.81 5.96
CA PRO A 22 10.95 -3.68 5.80
C PRO A 22 9.64 -4.07 5.11
N ILE A 23 9.66 -4.99 4.13
CA ILE A 23 8.42 -5.46 3.48
C ILE A 23 7.46 -6.07 4.50
N ALA A 24 7.93 -6.87 5.46
CA ALA A 24 7.08 -7.46 6.49
C ALA A 24 6.39 -6.39 7.37
N MET A 25 7.08 -5.30 7.67
CA MET A 25 6.50 -4.16 8.38
C MET A 25 5.41 -3.48 7.53
N MET A 26 5.70 -3.17 6.26
CA MET A 26 4.73 -2.54 5.35
C MET A 26 3.48 -3.43 5.14
N MET A 27 3.65 -4.75 5.01
CA MET A 27 2.52 -5.69 4.93
C MET A 27 1.62 -5.60 6.16
N SER A 28 2.21 -5.52 7.37
CA SER A 28 1.44 -5.34 8.60
C SER A 28 0.74 -3.98 8.66
N GLU A 29 1.35 -2.93 8.12
CA GLU A 29 0.74 -1.60 8.02
C GLU A 29 -0.41 -1.60 7.02
N HIS A 30 -0.28 -2.27 5.88
CA HIS A 30 -1.36 -2.45 4.90
C HIS A 30 -2.57 -3.19 5.50
N ASP A 31 -2.34 -4.23 6.28
CA ASP A 31 -3.43 -4.95 6.97
C ASP A 31 -4.16 -4.02 7.96
N ASN A 32 -3.41 -3.21 8.72
CA ASN A 32 -3.97 -2.24 9.66
C ASN A 32 -4.80 -1.16 8.94
N GLU A 33 -4.33 -0.66 7.80
CA GLU A 33 -5.11 0.31 7.01
C GLU A 33 -6.35 -0.30 6.36
N GLY A 34 -6.28 -1.57 5.95
CA GLY A 34 -7.47 -2.32 5.53
C GLY A 34 -8.54 -2.43 6.62
N GLU A 35 -8.14 -2.66 7.89
CA GLU A 35 -9.08 -2.61 9.02
C GLU A 35 -9.64 -1.22 9.26
N ARG A 36 -8.82 -0.18 9.12
CA ARG A 36 -9.27 1.21 9.32
C ARG A 36 -10.34 1.60 8.30
N PHE A 37 -10.15 1.24 7.03
CA PHE A 37 -11.13 1.55 5.98
C PHE A 37 -12.40 0.70 6.09
N ARG A 38 -12.33 -0.55 6.57
CA ARG A 38 -13.52 -1.31 6.99
C ARG A 38 -14.36 -0.56 8.03
N GLN A 39 -13.70 -0.01 9.06
CA GLN A 39 -14.38 0.78 10.10
C GLN A 39 -14.97 2.07 9.54
N ILE A 40 -14.25 2.76 8.66
CA ILE A 40 -14.76 3.99 8.01
C ILE A 40 -15.99 3.67 7.15
N ALA A 41 -15.96 2.60 6.35
CA ALA A 41 -17.09 2.16 5.56
C ALA A 41 -18.31 1.84 6.45
N GLU A 42 -18.12 1.14 7.57
CA GLU A 42 -19.21 0.86 8.53
C GLU A 42 -19.80 2.15 9.12
N LEU A 43 -18.96 3.07 9.60
CA LEU A 43 -19.38 4.34 10.20
C LEU A 43 -20.10 5.28 9.23
N THR A 44 -19.87 5.10 7.92
CA THR A 44 -20.41 5.97 6.86
C THR A 44 -21.57 5.32 6.09
N ASP A 45 -22.10 4.19 6.57
CA ASP A 45 -23.11 3.39 5.83
C ASP A 45 -22.66 3.07 4.40
N ASN A 46 -21.43 2.58 4.26
CA ASN A 46 -20.75 2.38 2.98
C ASN A 46 -20.69 3.66 2.13
N TYR A 47 -20.24 4.76 2.73
CA TYR A 47 -20.14 6.08 2.09
C TYR A 47 -21.48 6.62 1.57
N ASN A 48 -22.59 6.27 2.22
CA ASN A 48 -23.92 6.76 1.91
C ASN A 48 -24.28 7.96 2.82
N PRO A 49 -24.21 9.21 2.34
CA PRO A 49 -24.52 10.38 3.17
C PRO A 49 -26.02 10.45 3.47
N PRO A 50 -26.43 11.03 4.63
CA PRO A 50 -27.83 11.18 4.97
C PRO A 50 -28.56 12.11 4.00
N ALA A 51 -29.89 11.99 3.93
CA ALA A 51 -30.71 12.71 2.94
C ALA A 51 -30.60 14.25 3.04
N ASP A 52 -30.37 14.77 4.25
CA ASP A 52 -30.21 16.19 4.57
C ASP A 52 -28.74 16.66 4.54
N ALA A 53 -27.80 15.81 4.12
CA ALA A 53 -26.40 16.17 3.98
C ALA A 53 -26.20 17.38 3.05
N CYS A 54 -25.42 18.35 3.52
CA CYS A 54 -24.97 19.46 2.69
C CYS A 54 -23.99 18.96 1.60
N ASN A 55 -23.76 19.78 0.57
CA ASN A 55 -22.90 19.40 -0.55
C ASN A 55 -21.47 19.05 -0.11
N THR A 56 -20.91 19.77 0.86
CA THR A 56 -19.57 19.47 1.38
C THR A 56 -19.51 18.06 1.98
N TYR A 57 -20.52 17.66 2.75
CA TYR A 57 -20.56 16.34 3.37
C TYR A 57 -20.68 15.22 2.32
N LYS A 58 -21.50 15.43 1.28
CA LYS A 58 -21.63 14.49 0.14
C LYS A 58 -20.31 14.32 -0.61
N VAL A 59 -19.62 15.44 -0.86
CA VAL A 59 -18.30 15.41 -1.52
C VAL A 59 -17.27 14.69 -0.64
N THR A 60 -17.25 14.93 0.67
CA THR A 60 -16.35 14.22 1.58
C THR A 60 -16.55 12.70 1.52
N TYR A 61 -17.80 12.22 1.51
CA TYR A 61 -18.07 10.78 1.41
C TYR A 61 -17.61 10.20 0.06
N ALA A 62 -17.86 10.91 -1.04
CA ALA A 62 -17.39 10.49 -2.37
C ALA A 62 -15.86 10.44 -2.45
N MET A 63 -15.16 11.41 -1.86
CA MET A 63 -13.69 11.43 -1.81
C MET A 63 -13.12 10.31 -0.93
N LEU A 64 -13.80 9.93 0.16
CA LEU A 64 -13.39 8.81 0.99
C LEU A 64 -13.53 7.47 0.26
N ASP A 65 -14.64 7.27 -0.46
CA ASP A 65 -14.85 6.07 -1.30
C ASP A 65 -13.80 5.97 -2.41
N GLU A 66 -13.50 7.09 -3.10
CA GLU A 66 -12.42 7.17 -4.08
C GLU A 66 -11.05 6.84 -3.46
N PHE A 67 -10.75 7.41 -2.28
CA PHE A 67 -9.51 7.14 -1.58
C PHE A 67 -9.36 5.66 -1.18
N GLU A 68 -10.41 5.01 -0.68
CA GLU A 68 -10.34 3.58 -0.34
C GLU A 68 -10.04 2.72 -1.57
N LYS A 69 -10.66 3.03 -2.71
CA LYS A 69 -10.42 2.31 -3.97
C LYS A 69 -8.96 2.47 -4.43
N ASP A 70 -8.44 3.68 -4.36
CA ASP A 70 -7.05 3.97 -4.71
C ASP A 70 -6.07 3.31 -3.73
N LEU A 71 -6.39 3.29 -2.44
CA LEU A 71 -5.60 2.60 -1.43
C LEU A 71 -5.57 1.09 -1.68
N HIS A 72 -6.70 0.47 -2.01
CA HIS A 72 -6.75 -0.95 -2.37
C HIS A 72 -5.90 -1.26 -3.62
N LEU A 73 -5.95 -0.40 -4.64
CA LEU A 73 -5.11 -0.54 -5.82
C LEU A 73 -3.62 -0.40 -5.45
N HIS A 74 -3.27 0.61 -4.65
CA HIS A 74 -1.90 0.84 -4.16
C HIS A 74 -1.36 -0.40 -3.43
N ILE A 75 -2.08 -0.88 -2.41
CA ILE A 75 -1.72 -2.08 -1.65
C ILE A 75 -1.61 -3.30 -2.57
N HIS A 76 -2.51 -3.45 -3.54
CA HIS A 76 -2.45 -4.55 -4.49
C HIS A 76 -1.15 -4.53 -5.32
N LEU A 77 -0.81 -3.38 -5.90
CA LEU A 77 0.41 -3.21 -6.69
C LEU A 77 1.66 -3.48 -5.85
N GLU A 78 1.68 -3.02 -4.61
CA GLU A 78 2.83 -3.24 -3.74
C GLU A 78 2.95 -4.71 -3.31
N ASN A 79 1.91 -5.25 -2.68
CA ASN A 79 1.93 -6.59 -2.10
C ASN A 79 2.10 -7.70 -3.14
N ASN A 80 1.48 -7.54 -4.31
CA ASN A 80 1.38 -8.62 -5.30
C ASN A 80 2.35 -8.46 -6.48
N ILE A 81 2.94 -7.28 -6.67
CA ILE A 81 3.83 -7.04 -7.82
C ILE A 81 5.19 -6.51 -7.34
N LEU A 82 5.22 -5.36 -6.67
CA LEU A 82 6.48 -4.70 -6.33
C LEU A 82 7.31 -5.50 -5.32
N PHE A 83 6.71 -5.91 -4.19
CA PHE A 83 7.43 -6.61 -3.13
C PHE A 83 7.96 -7.98 -3.58
N PRO A 84 7.18 -8.83 -4.29
CA PRO A 84 7.70 -10.07 -4.85
C PRO A 84 8.90 -9.86 -5.79
N GLU A 85 8.81 -8.87 -6.70
CA GLU A 85 9.91 -8.60 -7.64
C GLU A 85 11.13 -7.98 -6.95
N ALA A 86 10.94 -7.17 -5.90
CA ALA A 86 12.04 -6.65 -5.08
C ALA A 86 12.81 -7.78 -4.36
N ILE A 87 12.09 -8.74 -3.75
CA ILE A 87 12.69 -9.92 -3.10
C ILE A 87 13.46 -10.77 -4.13
N LYS A 88 12.87 -10.97 -5.31
CA LYS A 88 13.51 -11.73 -6.40
C LYS A 88 14.77 -11.03 -6.92
N LEU A 89 14.74 -9.70 -7.01
CA LEU A 89 15.89 -8.90 -7.43
C LEU A 89 17.03 -8.98 -6.42
N GLU A 90 16.75 -8.87 -5.12
CA GLU A 90 17.77 -8.99 -4.06
C GLU A 90 18.51 -10.33 -4.12
N LYS A 91 17.81 -11.43 -4.37
CA LYS A 91 18.41 -12.77 -4.50
C LYS A 91 19.49 -12.88 -5.60
N ARG A 92 19.55 -11.94 -6.54
CA ARG A 92 20.60 -11.91 -7.58
C ARG A 92 21.93 -11.35 -7.08
N PHE A 93 21.94 -10.75 -5.90
CA PHE A 93 23.09 -10.11 -5.27
C PHE A 93 23.47 -10.75 -3.92
N ALA A 94 22.76 -11.82 -3.54
CA ALA A 94 23.02 -12.62 -2.34
C ALA A 94 23.95 -13.79 -2.66
#